data_AF-A2RYR1-F1
#
_entry.id   AF-A2RYR1-F1
#
_cell.length_a   1.000
_cell.length_b   1.000
_cell.length_c   1.000
_cell.angle_alpha   90.00
_cell.angle_beta   90.00
_cell.angle_gamma   90.00
#
_symmetry.space_group_name_H-M   'P 1'
#
loop_
_entity.id
_entity.type
_entity.pdbx_description
1 polymer ?
#
loop_
_entity_poly.entity_id
_entity_poly.type
_entity_poly.pdbx_seq_one_letter_code
_entity_poly.pdbx_strand_id
1 'polypeptide(L)' 'MADVLSIGQTGVTLNNVPMMRIELRVHHNGASCDVTIKQFIDLGNIPRAGERVRVMVDPADNGHVAYVGLAGAGR' A
#
# COMPACT_ATOMS: atom_id res chain seq x y z
N MET A 1 -5.20 -2.07 8.53
CA MET A 1 -5.85 -2.16 7.19
C MET A 1 -5.80 -0.79 6.57
N ALA A 2 -5.80 -0.70 5.24
CA ALA A 2 -5.87 0.59 4.56
C ALA A 2 -6.74 0.52 3.31
N ASP A 3 -7.32 1.65 2.93
CA ASP A 3 -8.02 1.83 1.67
C ASP A 3 -7.10 2.54 0.67
N VAL A 4 -7.09 2.10 -0.59
CA VAL A 4 -6.27 2.71 -1.64
C VAL A 4 -7.01 3.91 -2.24
N LEU A 5 -6.46 5.10 -2.05
CA LEU A 5 -7.01 6.34 -2.58
C LEU A 5 -6.57 6.55 -4.04
N SER A 6 -5.29 6.31 -4.33
CA SER A 6 -4.71 6.48 -5.64
C SER A 6 -3.50 5.56 -5.81
N ILE A 7 -3.21 5.17 -7.06
CA ILE A 7 -2.04 4.39 -7.40
C ILE A 7 -1.48 4.84 -8.75
N GLY A 8 -0.16 4.94 -8.83
CA GLY A 8 0.56 5.25 -10.07
C GLY A 8 1.93 4.61 -10.12
N GLN A 9 2.45 4.44 -11.33
CA GLN A 9 3.84 4.03 -11.53
C GLN A 9 4.78 5.22 -11.38
N THR A 10 5.96 4.98 -10.82
CA THR A 10 7.03 5.99 -10.74
C THR A 10 7.96 6.00 -11.96
N GLY A 11 7.85 5.00 -12.84
CA GLY A 11 8.78 4.76 -13.94
C GLY A 11 10.05 3.98 -13.55
N VAL A 12 10.28 3.74 -12.25
CA VAL A 12 11.41 2.94 -11.76
C VAL A 12 11.01 1.45 -11.70
N THR A 13 11.89 0.58 -12.17
CA THR A 13 11.74 -0.88 -12.12
C THR A 13 13.00 -1.54 -11.59
N LEU A 14 12.85 -2.61 -10.82
CA LEU A 14 13.95 -3.48 -10.38
C LEU A 14 13.60 -4.92 -10.72
N ASN A 15 14.41 -5.59 -11.56
CA ASN A 15 14.17 -6.97 -11.98
C ASN A 15 12.74 -7.23 -12.47
N ASN A 16 12.20 -6.34 -13.32
CA ASN A 16 10.81 -6.35 -13.83
C ASN A 16 9.71 -6.11 -12.78
N VAL A 17 10.06 -5.79 -11.53
CA VAL A 17 9.12 -5.37 -10.51
C VAL A 17 8.99 -3.83 -10.54
N PRO A 18 7.81 -3.26 -10.81
CA PRO A 18 7.63 -1.83 -10.84
C PRO A 18 7.57 -1.23 -9.42
N MET A 19 8.18 -0.06 -9.27
CA MET A 19 7.99 0.79 -8.10
C MET A 19 6.70 1.58 -8.27
N MET A 20 5.73 1.28 -7.41
CA MET A 20 4.43 1.94 -7.35
C MET A 20 4.45 3.06 -6.31
N ARG A 21 3.81 4.19 -6.62
CA ARG A 21 3.40 5.21 -5.65
C ARG A 21 1.96 4.94 -5.28
N ILE A 22 1.66 4.76 -4.00
CA ILE A 22 0.31 4.47 -3.52
C ILE A 22 -0.05 5.50 -2.45
N GLU A 23 -1.23 6.10 -2.61
CA GLU A 23 -1.87 6.92 -1.59
C GLU A 23 -2.86 6.03 -0.83
N LEU A 24 -2.69 5.94 0.47
CA LEU A 24 -3.42 5.02 1.35
C LEU A 24 -4.10 5.81 2.46
N ARG A 25 -5.34 5.44 2.78
CA ARG A 25 -5.97 5.81 4.04
C ARG A 25 -5.83 4.65 5.01
N VAL A 26 -4.92 4.79 5.98
CA VAL A 26 -4.64 3.76 6.97
C VAL A 26 -5.61 3.91 8.14
N HIS A 27 -6.25 2.81 8.51
CA HIS A 27 -7.11 2.74 9.69
C HIS A 27 -6.38 1.99 10.80
N HIS A 28 -6.07 2.70 11.88
CA HIS A 28 -5.35 2.17 13.03
C HIS A 28 -5.88 2.81 14.33
N ASN A 29 -6.15 1.99 15.34
CA ASN A 29 -6.60 2.42 16.68
C ASN A 29 -7.77 3.43 16.69
N GLY A 30 -8.76 3.25 15.80
CA GLY A 30 -9.92 4.13 15.70
C GLY A 30 -9.65 5.47 14.99
N ALA A 31 -8.41 5.75 14.61
CA ALA A 31 -8.01 6.90 13.80
C ALA A 31 -7.80 6.49 12.34
N SER A 32 -7.89 7.48 11.44
CA SER A 32 -7.49 7.32 10.04
C SER A 32 -6.49 8.39 9.65
N CYS A 33 -5.44 8.00 8.92
CA CYS A 33 -4.45 8.92 8.37
C CYS A 33 -4.18 8.61 6.90
N ASP A 34 -3.97 9.66 6.11
CA ASP A 34 -3.63 9.54 4.70
C ASP A 34 -2.10 9.55 4.56
N VAL A 35 -1.53 8.52 3.94
CA VAL A 35 -0.08 8.33 3.76
C VAL A 35 0.24 8.04 2.30
N THR A 36 1.40 8.51 1.84
CA THR A 36 1.93 8.15 0.52
C THR A 36 3.13 7.24 0.69
N ILE A 37 3.09 6.06 0.08
CA ILE A 37 4.20 5.12 0.09
C ILE A 37 4.76 4.93 -1.33
N LYS A 38 6.03 4.52 -1.41
CA LYS A 38 6.66 4.04 -2.63
C LYS A 38 7.19 2.64 -2.36
N GLN A 39 6.74 1.65 -3.12
CA GLN A 39 7.15 0.26 -2.91
C GLN A 39 7.22 -0.51 -4.23
N PHE A 40 8.20 -1.41 -4.33
CA PHE A 40 8.24 -2.42 -5.39
C PHE A 40 7.15 -3.45 -5.12
N ILE A 41 6.25 -3.65 -6.09
CA ILE A 41 5.12 -4.55 -5.93
C ILE A 41 5.07 -5.50 -7.12
N ASP A 42 5.01 -6.79 -6.83
CA ASP A 42 4.84 -7.83 -7.85
C ASP A 42 3.59 -7.56 -8.67
N LEU A 43 3.68 -7.75 -10.00
CA LEU A 43 2.61 -7.41 -10.94
C LEU A 43 1.25 -8.04 -10.57
N GLY A 44 1.26 -9.27 -10.06
CA GLY A 44 0.04 -9.99 -9.62
C GLY A 44 -0.56 -9.50 -8.30
N ASN A 45 0.13 -8.60 -7.59
CA ASN A 45 -0.27 -8.08 -6.28
C ASN A 45 -0.40 -6.55 -6.28
N ILE A 46 -0.42 -5.91 -7.46
CA ILE A 46 -0.65 -4.45 -7.58
C ILE A 46 -2.12 -4.16 -7.24
N PRO A 47 -2.41 -3.36 -6.21
CA PRO A 47 -3.78 -3.03 -5.84
C PRO A 47 -4.36 -1.96 -6.78
N ARG A 48 -5.68 -1.80 -6.73
CA ARG A 48 -6.41 -0.76 -7.49
C ARG A 48 -6.95 0.32 -6.56
N ALA A 49 -7.15 1.52 -7.10
CA ALA A 49 -7.86 2.58 -6.38
C ALA A 49 -9.26 2.10 -5.97
N GLY A 50 -9.64 2.38 -4.73
CA GLY A 50 -10.87 1.90 -4.09
C GLY A 50 -10.77 0.53 -3.44
N GLU A 51 -9.66 -0.22 -3.62
CA GLU A 51 -9.48 -1.51 -2.95
C GLU A 51 -9.03 -1.37 -1.50
N ARG A 52 -9.37 -2.39 -0.70
CA ARG A 52 -8.90 -2.54 0.66
C ARG A 52 -7.69 -3.47 0.72
N VAL A 53 -6.66 -3.05 1.44
CA VAL A 53 -5.37 -3.71 1.48
C VAL A 53 -4.89 -3.95 2.91
N ARG A 54 -3.98 -4.91 3.05
CA ARG A 54 -3.22 -5.16 4.27
C ARG A 54 -1.97 -4.30 4.23
N VAL A 55 -1.73 -3.63 5.35
CA VAL A 55 -0.54 -2.81 5.59
C VAL A 55 0.06 -3.17 6.92
N MET A 56 1.37 -3.05 7.01
CA MET A 56 2.12 -3.05 8.27
C MET A 56 2.44 -1.60 8.62
N VAL A 57 2.18 -1.21 9.87
CA VAL A 57 2.47 0.12 10.40
C VAL A 57 3.58 -0.04 11.43
N ASP A 58 4.62 0.77 11.36
CA ASP A 58 5.66 0.79 12.38
C ASP A 58 5.08 1.36 13.69
N PRO A 59 5.10 0.61 14.80
CA PRO A 59 4.56 1.09 16.08
C PRO A 59 5.35 2.26 16.67
N ALA A 60 6.61 2.47 16.28
CA ALA A 60 7.43 3.60 16.71
C ALA A 60 7.21 4.85 15.84
N ASP A 61 6.76 4.68 14.61
CA ASP A 61 6.44 5.76 13.68
C ASP A 61 5.22 5.41 12.83
N ASN A 62 4.05 5.93 13.22
CA ASN A 62 2.79 5.71 12.51
C ASN A 62 2.79 6.25 11.07
N GLY A 63 3.77 7.06 10.67
CA GLY A 63 3.98 7.51 9.30
C GLY A 63 4.70 6.48 8.41
N HIS A 64 5.39 5.52 9.02
CA HIS A 64 6.06 4.42 8.32
C HIS A 64 5.09 3.26 8.10
N VAL A 65 4.65 3.12 6.84
CA VAL A 65 3.65 2.13 6.43
C VAL A 65 4.18 1.33 5.24
N ALA A 66 4.01 0.02 5.27
CA ALA A 66 4.37 -0.89 4.17
C ALA A 66 3.14 -1.65 3.68
N TYR A 67 2.96 -1.71 2.36
CA TYR A 67 1.96 -2.57 1.74
C TYR A 67 2.41 -4.04 1.83
N VAL A 68 1.48 -4.90 2.24
CA VAL A 68 1.74 -6.34 2.46
C VAL A 68 0.98 -7.19 1.44
N GLY A 69 -0.20 -6.74 0.99
CA GLY A 69 -1.01 -7.48 0.02
C GLY A 69 -2.47 -7.09 0.01
N LEU A 70 -3.22 -7.65 -0.94
CA LEU A 70 -4.67 -7.47 -1.04
C LEU A 70 -5.38 -8.06 0.18
N ALA A 71 -6.45 -7.40 0.66
CA ALA A 71 -7.19 -7.90 1.82
C ALA A 71 -7.92 -9.24 1.56
N GLY A 72 -8.20 -9.57 0.29
CA GLY A 72 -8.98 -10.73 -0.15
C GLY A 72 -8.19 -11.89 -0.79
N ALA A 73 -6.86 -11.83 -0.87
CA ALA A 73 -6.03 -12.89 -1.49
C ALA A 73 -5.78 -14.09 -0.55
N GLY A 74 -6.79 -14.50 0.22
CA GLY A 74 -6.73 -15.65 1.12
C GLY A 74 -8.02 -16.44 1.03
N ARG A 75 -8.02 -17.44 0.15
CA ARG A 75 -8.94 -18.57 0.19
C ARG A 75 -8.15 -19.83 -0.05
#